data_AF-A0A0B6AMF0-F1
#
_entry.id   AF-A0A0B6AMF0-F1
#
_cell.length_a   1.000
_cell.length_b   1.000
_cell.length_c   1.000
_cell.angle_alpha   90.00
_cell.angle_beta   90.00
_cell.angle_gamma   90.00
#
_symmetry.space_group_name_H-M   'P 1'
#
loop_
_entity.id
_entity.type
_entity.pdbx_description
1 polymer ?
#
loop_
_entity_poly.entity_id
_entity_poly.type
_entity_poly.pdbx_seq_one_letter_code
_entity_poly.pdbx_strand_id
1 'polypeptide(L)'
;MKKMLSALLVGGALFASPAMGHAAFGDTVLKQGMTNDDVEQVKTVLKDKGFLKGEVSRYFNYETKKAVMAFQEKHNLEADGVVGENTYNALGKGGVVEGESEVNTDKVISKAKSLMGTPYKWGGTTPSGFDCSGYLQYVYKESVGVDIPRTVEDIYKSGENVSEPQVGDLVFFETYKEGPSHAGIYLGDGKFINASSSKGVTISDKNSSYWKERYIGAKRIAAN
;
A
#
# COMPACT_ATOMS: atom_id res chain seq x y z
N MET A 1 -8.00 18.00 -70.25
CA MET A 1 -7.97 16.74 -69.48
C MET A 1 -6.73 16.73 -68.58
N LYS A 2 -6.85 16.09 -67.42
CA LYS A 2 -6.16 16.31 -66.13
C LYS A 2 -4.62 16.24 -66.16
N LYS A 3 -3.98 17.12 -65.36
CA LYS A 3 -2.57 17.09 -64.94
C LYS A 3 -2.32 15.91 -64.00
N MET A 4 -1.24 15.15 -64.17
CA MET A 4 -0.79 14.16 -63.18
C MET A 4 0.41 14.72 -62.41
N LEU A 5 0.20 14.94 -61.10
CA LEU A 5 1.24 15.23 -60.12
C LEU A 5 1.73 13.91 -59.55
N SER A 6 3.01 13.61 -59.74
CA SER A 6 3.72 12.52 -59.08
C SER A 6 3.84 12.83 -57.59
N ALA A 7 3.22 12.00 -56.75
CA ALA A 7 3.42 12.01 -55.30
C ALA A 7 4.63 11.11 -54.96
N LEU A 8 5.70 11.71 -54.43
CA LEU A 8 6.76 10.98 -53.74
C LEU A 8 6.23 10.51 -52.37
N LEU A 9 6.10 9.20 -52.19
CA LEU A 9 5.94 8.59 -50.87
C LEU A 9 7.33 8.44 -50.24
N VAL A 10 7.66 9.31 -49.29
CA VAL A 10 8.79 9.09 -48.38
C VAL A 10 8.31 8.09 -47.32
N GLY A 11 8.75 6.84 -47.44
CA GLY A 11 8.56 5.81 -46.42
C GLY A 11 9.38 6.15 -45.18
N GLY A 12 8.70 6.64 -44.13
CA GLY A 12 9.29 6.75 -42.81
C GLY A 12 9.40 5.37 -42.17
N ALA A 13 10.62 4.88 -41.99
CA ALA A 13 10.89 3.71 -41.18
C ALA A 13 10.55 4.03 -39.71
N LEU A 14 9.48 3.45 -39.21
CA LEU A 14 9.17 3.43 -37.78
C LEU A 14 10.21 2.55 -37.08
N PHE A 15 11.26 3.15 -36.54
CA PHE A 15 12.06 2.52 -35.50
C PHE A 15 11.20 2.51 -34.22
N ALA A 16 10.48 1.41 -34.00
CA ALA A 16 9.97 1.10 -32.68
C ALA A 16 11.18 0.77 -31.80
N SER A 17 11.65 1.74 -31.02
CA SER A 17 12.54 1.47 -29.90
C SER A 17 11.84 0.45 -28.99
N PRO A 18 12.49 -0.66 -28.58
CA PRO A 18 11.91 -1.49 -27.53
C PRO A 18 11.79 -0.59 -26.30
N ALA A 19 10.55 -0.38 -25.84
CA ALA A 19 10.31 0.14 -24.52
C ALA A 19 10.97 -0.84 -23.55
N MET A 20 12.12 -0.47 -23.00
CA MET A 20 12.66 -1.13 -21.82
C MET A 20 11.61 -0.96 -20.74
N GLY A 21 10.82 -2.02 -20.51
CA GLY A 21 9.99 -2.13 -19.33
C GLY A 21 10.93 -2.10 -18.13
N HIS A 22 11.00 -0.96 -17.45
CA HIS A 22 11.60 -0.91 -16.13
C HIS A 22 10.66 -1.74 -15.25
N ALA A 23 11.13 -2.88 -14.76
CA ALA A 23 10.42 -3.60 -13.71
C ALA A 23 10.19 -2.62 -12.56
N ALA A 24 8.98 -2.57 -12.00
CA ALA A 24 8.72 -1.69 -10.87
C ALA A 24 9.64 -2.13 -9.72
N PHE A 25 10.26 -1.15 -9.05
CA PHE A 25 11.18 -1.40 -7.94
C PHE A 25 10.58 -2.43 -7.00
N GLY A 26 11.22 -3.61 -6.86
CA GLY A 26 10.86 -4.71 -5.96
C GLY A 26 9.93 -5.78 -6.51
N ASP A 27 9.78 -5.86 -7.83
CA ASP A 27 9.16 -7.00 -8.52
C ASP A 27 10.14 -8.18 -8.67
N THR A 28 11.44 -7.94 -8.47
CA THR A 28 12.48 -8.96 -8.58
C THR A 28 12.99 -9.36 -7.19
N VAL A 29 12.99 -10.66 -6.90
CA VAL A 29 13.64 -11.21 -5.71
C VAL A 29 15.15 -11.02 -5.83
N LEU A 30 15.77 -10.25 -4.93
CA LEU A 30 17.21 -10.00 -4.96
C LEU A 30 17.97 -10.95 -4.06
N LYS A 31 19.13 -11.37 -4.55
CA LYS A 31 20.08 -12.20 -3.80
C LYS A 31 21.51 -11.83 -4.16
N GLN A 32 22.44 -12.27 -3.32
CA GLN A 32 23.88 -12.09 -3.55
C GLN A 32 24.27 -12.54 -4.97
N GLY A 33 25.09 -11.73 -5.63
CA GLY A 33 25.58 -11.97 -6.99
C GLY A 33 24.77 -11.28 -8.09
N MET A 34 23.60 -10.71 -7.78
CA MET A 34 22.81 -9.96 -8.75
C MET A 34 23.36 -8.55 -8.97
N THR A 35 23.20 -8.06 -10.20
CA THR A 35 23.47 -6.67 -10.58
C THR A 35 22.25 -6.10 -11.29
N ASN A 36 21.54 -5.14 -10.68
CA ASN A 36 20.42 -4.43 -11.28
C ASN A 36 20.13 -3.12 -10.52
N ASP A 37 19.17 -2.33 -11.01
CA ASP A 37 18.84 -1.02 -10.44
C ASP A 37 18.07 -1.16 -9.10
N ASP A 38 17.34 -2.26 -8.89
CA ASP A 38 16.65 -2.56 -7.61
C ASP A 38 17.66 -2.81 -6.47
N VAL A 39 18.80 -3.43 -6.77
CA VAL A 39 19.90 -3.62 -5.81
C VAL A 39 20.42 -2.28 -5.30
N GLU A 40 20.57 -1.31 -6.21
CA GLU A 40 21.05 0.03 -5.84
C GLU A 40 20.06 0.72 -4.91
N GLN A 41 18.77 0.70 -5.27
CA GLN A 41 17.70 1.26 -4.45
C GLN A 41 17.60 0.60 -3.07
N VAL A 42 17.64 -0.73 -2.99
CA VAL A 42 17.66 -1.44 -1.70
C VAL A 42 18.87 -1.05 -0.86
N LYS A 43 20.05 -0.90 -1.47
CA LYS A 43 21.26 -0.50 -0.76
C LYS A 43 21.19 0.94 -0.26
N THR A 44 20.57 1.86 -1.00
CA THR A 44 20.27 3.22 -0.54
C THR A 44 19.41 3.16 0.72
N VAL A 45 18.29 2.44 0.67
CA VAL A 45 17.37 2.33 1.81
C VAL A 45 18.04 1.68 3.03
N LEU A 46 18.81 0.61 2.83
CA LEU A 46 19.56 -0.05 3.91
C LEU A 46 20.61 0.89 4.52
N LYS A 47 21.25 1.73 3.71
CA LYS A 47 22.22 2.72 4.18
C LYS A 47 21.55 3.81 5.00
N ASP A 48 20.43 4.34 4.53
CA ASP A 48 19.67 5.39 5.22
C ASP A 48 19.11 4.88 6.56
N LYS A 49 18.69 3.61 6.61
CA LYS A 49 18.26 2.94 7.86
C LYS A 49 19.43 2.49 8.75
N GLY A 50 20.68 2.74 8.33
CA GLY A 50 21.88 2.48 9.13
C GLY A 50 22.39 1.04 9.13
N PHE A 51 21.89 0.18 8.24
CA PHE A 51 22.29 -1.22 8.12
C PHE A 51 23.46 -1.45 7.17
N LEU A 52 23.67 -0.54 6.20
CA LEU A 52 24.77 -0.63 5.24
C LEU A 52 25.75 0.53 5.39
N LYS A 53 27.04 0.22 5.37
CA LYS A 53 28.14 1.20 5.34
C LYS A 53 28.92 1.05 4.04
N GLY A 54 29.32 2.17 3.43
CA GLY A 54 30.11 2.18 2.18
C GLY A 54 29.35 2.63 0.95
N GLU A 55 29.84 2.22 -0.22
CA GLU A 55 29.35 2.66 -1.53
C GLU A 55 28.08 1.92 -1.95
N VAL A 56 27.17 2.68 -2.57
CA VAL A 56 25.93 2.15 -3.14
C VAL A 56 26.20 1.88 -4.61
N SER A 57 26.52 0.62 -4.92
CA SER A 57 26.63 0.12 -6.29
C SER A 57 25.44 -0.78 -6.63
N ARG A 58 25.15 -0.96 -7.92
CA ARG A 58 24.15 -1.91 -8.43
C ARG A 58 24.44 -3.38 -8.13
N TYR A 59 25.59 -3.71 -7.53
CA TYR A 59 25.98 -5.09 -7.25
C TYR A 59 25.65 -5.51 -5.82
N PHE A 60 24.96 -6.66 -5.70
CA PHE A 60 24.56 -7.27 -4.44
C PHE A 60 25.71 -8.15 -3.94
N ASN A 61 26.65 -7.53 -3.22
CA ASN A 61 27.81 -8.21 -2.65
C ASN A 61 27.51 -8.86 -1.28
N TYR A 62 28.53 -9.46 -0.68
CA TYR A 62 28.43 -10.08 0.65
C TYR A 62 28.04 -9.08 1.76
N GLU A 63 28.52 -7.84 1.70
CA GLU A 63 28.16 -6.82 2.69
C GLU A 63 26.69 -6.40 2.58
N THR A 64 26.16 -6.29 1.35
CA THR A 64 24.71 -6.10 1.13
C THR A 64 23.92 -7.26 1.73
N LYS A 65 24.36 -8.52 1.53
CA LYS A 65 23.68 -9.69 2.11
C LYS A 65 23.61 -9.60 3.63
N LYS A 66 24.75 -9.29 4.28
CA LYS A 66 24.79 -9.11 5.73
C LYS A 66 23.87 -7.97 6.21
N ALA A 67 23.84 -6.86 5.48
CA ALA A 67 22.96 -5.74 5.82
C ALA A 67 21.47 -6.14 5.71
N VAL A 68 21.10 -6.90 4.68
CA VAL A 68 19.74 -7.47 4.53
C VAL A 68 19.42 -8.42 5.66
N MET A 69 20.32 -9.33 6.03
CA MET A 69 20.11 -10.25 7.16
C MET A 69 19.93 -9.49 8.47
N ALA A 70 20.80 -8.52 8.77
CA ALA A 70 20.69 -7.70 9.98
C ALA A 70 19.37 -6.90 10.01
N PHE A 71 18.93 -6.40 8.86
CA PHE A 71 17.63 -5.77 8.71
C PHE A 71 16.48 -6.76 8.99
N GLN A 72 16.52 -7.93 8.37
CA GLN A 72 15.52 -8.99 8.58
C GLN A 72 15.44 -9.41 10.05
N GLU A 73 16.57 -9.65 10.72
CA GLU A 73 16.63 -9.98 12.15
C GLU A 73 15.97 -8.90 13.01
N LYS A 74 16.32 -7.63 12.79
CA LYS A 74 15.74 -6.52 13.56
C LYS A 74 14.23 -6.38 13.37
N HIS A 75 13.74 -6.76 12.19
CA HIS A 75 12.32 -6.66 11.82
C HIS A 75 11.55 -7.98 12.00
N ASN A 76 12.13 -8.97 12.69
CA ASN A 76 11.54 -10.30 12.94
C ASN A 76 11.12 -11.04 11.65
N LEU A 77 11.89 -10.87 10.58
CA LEU A 77 11.76 -11.62 9.33
C LEU A 77 12.73 -12.81 9.33
N GLU A 78 12.54 -13.75 8.40
CA GLU A 78 13.53 -14.77 8.12
C GLU A 78 14.82 -14.12 7.61
N ALA A 79 15.94 -14.33 8.32
CA ALA A 79 17.23 -13.72 8.03
C ALA A 79 18.01 -14.48 6.95
N ASP A 80 17.40 -14.70 5.79
CA ASP A 80 17.97 -15.47 4.67
C ASP A 80 18.93 -14.64 3.78
N GLY A 81 18.95 -13.32 3.96
CA GLY A 81 19.73 -12.39 3.16
C GLY A 81 19.18 -12.19 1.74
N VAL A 82 17.92 -12.57 1.51
CA VAL A 82 17.18 -12.42 0.26
C VAL A 82 16.19 -11.27 0.39
N VAL A 83 16.16 -10.40 -0.61
CA VAL A 83 15.15 -9.33 -0.67
C VAL A 83 13.96 -9.85 -1.45
N GLY A 84 13.09 -10.57 -0.75
CA GLY A 84 11.78 -10.98 -1.24
C GLY A 84 10.68 -9.99 -0.83
N GLU A 85 9.43 -10.33 -1.14
CA GLU A 85 8.26 -9.48 -0.88
C GLU A 85 8.19 -8.94 0.56
N ASN A 86 8.36 -9.81 1.56
CA ASN A 86 8.36 -9.40 2.97
C ASN A 86 9.48 -8.41 3.30
N THR A 87 10.68 -8.64 2.75
CA THR A 87 11.82 -7.74 2.94
C THR A 87 11.57 -6.40 2.25
N TYR A 88 11.02 -6.39 1.04
CA TYR A 88 10.66 -5.17 0.32
C TYR A 88 9.60 -4.35 1.05
N ASN A 89 8.55 -5.01 1.53
CA ASN A 89 7.49 -4.37 2.31
C ASN A 89 8.08 -3.72 3.56
N ALA A 90 8.94 -4.44 4.30
CA ALA A 90 9.60 -3.90 5.48
C ALA A 90 10.62 -2.78 5.16
N LEU A 91 11.31 -2.86 4.02
CA LEU A 91 12.19 -1.80 3.55
C LEU A 91 11.41 -0.52 3.19
N GLY A 92 10.12 -0.64 2.90
CA GLY A 92 9.23 0.45 2.52
C GLY A 92 9.11 0.63 1.01
N LYS A 93 8.91 -0.47 0.27
CA LYS A 93 8.50 -0.46 -1.15
C LYS A 93 7.18 0.34 -1.26
N GLY A 94 7.34 1.65 -1.46
CA GLY A 94 6.28 2.66 -1.49
C GLY A 94 6.78 4.09 -1.73
N GLY A 95 8.02 4.46 -1.36
CA GLY A 95 8.40 5.87 -1.36
C GLY A 95 9.77 6.21 -1.95
N VAL A 96 9.84 6.32 -3.30
CA VAL A 96 10.59 7.40 -3.97
C VAL A 96 10.02 7.60 -5.39
N VAL A 97 8.90 8.32 -5.44
CA VAL A 97 8.73 9.40 -6.42
C VAL A 97 8.37 10.63 -5.62
N GLU A 98 9.13 11.71 -5.86
CA GLU A 98 8.90 13.01 -5.26
C GLU A 98 7.47 13.47 -5.52
N GLY A 99 6.72 13.75 -4.45
CA GLY A 99 5.43 14.42 -4.51
C GLY A 99 4.23 13.53 -4.15
N GLU A 100 4.11 13.18 -2.88
CA GLU A 100 2.88 13.24 -2.05
C GLU A 100 3.15 12.54 -0.72
N SER A 101 2.66 13.13 0.37
CA SER A 101 2.85 12.67 1.74
C SER A 101 2.19 11.30 1.92
N GLU A 102 2.93 10.22 1.71
CA GLU A 102 2.41 8.86 1.89
C GLU A 102 2.14 8.62 3.38
N VAL A 103 0.89 8.33 3.71
CA VAL A 103 0.48 7.92 5.06
C VAL A 103 1.33 6.73 5.48
N ASN A 104 1.99 6.81 6.65
CA ASN A 104 2.76 5.69 7.16
C ASN A 104 1.82 4.52 7.55
N THR A 105 1.60 3.63 6.58
CA THR A 105 0.65 2.50 6.64
C THR A 105 0.90 1.58 7.84
N ASP A 106 2.15 1.34 8.20
CA ASP A 106 2.51 0.48 9.34
C ASP A 106 1.99 1.04 10.67
N LYS A 107 2.05 2.37 10.85
CA LYS A 107 1.50 3.04 12.04
C LYS A 107 -0.02 2.93 12.06
N VAL A 108 -0.69 3.13 10.93
CA VAL A 108 -2.15 2.99 10.79
C VAL A 108 -2.56 1.58 11.19
N ILE A 109 -1.92 0.54 10.65
CA ILE A 109 -2.27 -0.85 10.92
C ILE A 109 -1.95 -1.25 12.36
N SER A 110 -0.82 -0.83 12.90
CA SER A 110 -0.47 -1.08 14.30
C SER A 110 -1.50 -0.46 15.25
N LYS A 111 -1.89 0.79 15.00
CA LYS A 111 -2.93 1.47 15.77
C LYS A 111 -4.28 0.77 15.63
N ALA A 112 -4.69 0.43 14.42
CA ALA A 112 -5.91 -0.31 14.14
C ALA A 112 -5.98 -1.62 14.93
N LYS A 113 -4.94 -2.46 14.83
CA LYS A 113 -4.86 -3.74 15.56
C LYS A 113 -4.84 -3.56 17.07
N SER A 114 -4.26 -2.49 17.61
CA SER A 114 -4.25 -2.24 19.06
C SER A 114 -5.65 -2.03 19.66
N LEU A 115 -6.65 -1.74 18.84
CA LEU A 115 -8.03 -1.49 19.25
C LEU A 115 -8.93 -2.72 19.11
N MET A 116 -8.37 -3.89 18.78
CA MET A 116 -9.11 -5.15 18.63
C MET A 116 -10.01 -5.43 19.83
N GLY A 117 -11.25 -5.84 19.58
CA GLY A 117 -12.23 -6.15 20.63
C GLY A 117 -12.93 -4.93 21.24
N THR A 118 -12.56 -3.70 20.88
CA THR A 118 -13.29 -2.52 21.36
C THR A 118 -14.77 -2.61 20.96
N PRO A 119 -15.75 -2.43 21.87
CA PRO A 119 -17.15 -2.60 21.55
C PRO A 119 -17.65 -1.68 20.44
N TYR A 120 -18.68 -2.11 19.73
CA TYR A 120 -19.39 -1.22 18.81
C TYR A 120 -20.31 -0.29 19.58
N LYS A 121 -20.30 0.99 19.22
CA LYS A 121 -21.24 2.00 19.73
C LYS A 121 -21.61 2.93 18.60
N TRP A 122 -22.89 3.00 18.25
CA TRP A 122 -23.38 3.95 17.23
C TRP A 122 -23.00 5.39 17.61
N GLY A 123 -22.38 6.12 16.69
CA GLY A 123 -21.88 7.46 16.96
C GLY A 123 -20.54 7.51 17.72
N GLY A 124 -20.01 6.37 18.16
CA GLY A 124 -18.82 6.27 19.01
C GLY A 124 -17.52 6.59 18.27
N THR A 125 -16.63 7.32 18.94
CA THR A 125 -15.36 7.84 18.38
C THR A 125 -14.18 7.65 19.33
N THR A 126 -14.32 6.82 20.37
CA THR A 126 -13.28 6.61 21.40
C THR A 126 -13.11 5.14 21.75
N PRO A 127 -12.02 4.73 22.42
CA PRO A 127 -11.82 3.34 22.85
C PRO A 127 -12.88 2.79 23.85
N SER A 128 -13.82 3.62 24.32
CA SER A 128 -15.00 3.14 25.06
C SER A 128 -16.08 2.53 24.17
N GLY A 129 -15.98 2.74 22.85
CA GLY A 129 -16.83 2.15 21.84
C GLY A 129 -16.80 2.98 20.55
N PHE A 130 -16.73 2.30 19.41
CA PHE A 130 -16.64 2.93 18.09
C PHE A 130 -17.82 2.55 17.18
N ASP A 131 -18.22 3.45 16.29
CA ASP A 131 -18.83 3.03 15.02
C ASP A 131 -17.77 2.85 13.93
N CYS A 132 -18.17 2.40 12.75
CA CYS A 132 -17.24 2.11 11.65
C CYS A 132 -16.38 3.33 11.27
N SER A 133 -17.00 4.48 11.05
CA SER A 133 -16.30 5.72 10.69
C SER A 133 -15.54 6.36 11.85
N GLY A 134 -16.07 6.32 13.07
CA GLY A 134 -15.41 6.86 14.26
C GLY A 134 -14.16 6.06 14.63
N TYR A 135 -14.17 4.75 14.38
CA TYR A 135 -12.98 3.90 14.46
C TYR A 135 -11.90 4.35 13.46
N LEU A 136 -12.27 4.55 12.18
CA LEU A 136 -11.33 5.01 11.16
C LEU A 136 -10.76 6.39 11.49
N GLN A 137 -11.60 7.34 11.91
CA GLN A 137 -11.15 8.67 12.33
C GLN A 137 -10.10 8.59 13.44
N TYR A 138 -10.40 7.82 14.48
CA TYR A 138 -9.49 7.65 15.60
C TYR A 138 -8.16 7.03 15.17
N VAL A 139 -8.19 5.97 14.35
CA VAL A 139 -6.97 5.32 13.87
C VAL A 139 -6.09 6.29 13.08
N TYR A 140 -6.64 7.00 12.09
CA TYR A 140 -5.85 7.92 11.26
C TYR A 140 -5.32 9.10 12.08
N LYS A 141 -6.15 9.69 12.94
CA LYS A 141 -5.74 10.80 13.79
C LYS A 141 -4.60 10.42 14.74
N GLU A 142 -4.73 9.30 15.43
CA GLU A 142 -3.81 8.88 16.50
C GLU A 142 -2.54 8.19 15.98
N SER A 143 -2.51 7.75 14.73
CA SER A 143 -1.35 7.08 14.16
C SER A 143 -0.49 7.99 13.29
N VAL A 144 -1.14 8.84 12.49
CA VAL A 144 -0.47 9.63 11.44
C VAL A 144 -0.94 11.10 11.42
N GLY A 145 -1.80 11.51 12.34
CA GLY A 145 -2.23 12.91 12.45
C GLY A 145 -3.24 13.36 11.38
N VAL A 146 -3.73 12.45 10.54
CA VAL A 146 -4.64 12.76 9.43
C VAL A 146 -6.09 12.82 9.94
N ASP A 147 -6.76 13.93 9.65
CA ASP A 147 -8.18 14.11 9.89
C ASP A 147 -8.97 13.60 8.68
N ILE A 148 -9.76 12.54 8.86
CA ILE A 148 -10.70 12.06 7.85
C ILE A 148 -12.14 12.48 8.20
N PRO A 149 -13.06 12.56 7.22
CA PRO A 149 -14.46 12.91 7.47
C PRO A 149 -15.17 11.99 8.47
N ARG A 150 -16.24 12.49 9.11
CA ARG A 150 -16.97 11.76 10.16
C ARG A 150 -17.83 10.62 9.64
N THR A 151 -18.32 10.70 8.41
CA THR A 151 -19.25 9.71 7.85
C THR A 151 -18.55 8.84 6.81
N VAL A 152 -18.96 7.56 6.71
CA VAL A 152 -18.42 6.63 5.70
C VAL A 152 -18.60 7.18 4.28
N GLU A 153 -19.72 7.83 4.03
CA GLU A 153 -20.04 8.43 2.73
C GLU A 153 -19.08 9.57 2.37
N ASP A 154 -18.78 10.46 3.31
CA ASP A 154 -17.86 11.57 3.08
C ASP A 154 -16.42 11.08 2.93
N ILE A 155 -16.00 10.08 3.72
CA ILE A 155 -14.70 9.42 3.56
C ILE A 155 -14.59 8.81 2.16
N TYR A 156 -15.65 8.14 1.69
CA TYR A 156 -15.67 7.54 0.35
C TYR A 156 -15.55 8.60 -0.76
N LYS A 157 -16.19 9.76 -0.58
CA LYS A 157 -16.10 10.87 -1.55
C LYS A 157 -14.74 11.56 -1.54
N SER A 158 -14.10 11.69 -0.37
CA SER A 158 -12.83 12.41 -0.23
C SER A 158 -11.60 11.58 -0.62
N GLY A 159 -11.67 10.25 -0.52
CA GLY A 159 -10.55 9.38 -0.83
C GLY A 159 -10.32 9.18 -2.33
N GLU A 160 -9.08 8.88 -2.69
CA GLU A 160 -8.68 8.57 -4.07
C GLU A 160 -9.18 7.17 -4.48
N ASN A 161 -9.61 7.01 -5.73
CA ASN A 161 -10.11 5.73 -6.21
C ASN A 161 -8.99 4.70 -6.33
N VAL A 162 -9.23 3.49 -5.80
CA VAL A 162 -8.32 2.35 -5.95
C VAL A 162 -9.07 1.18 -6.57
N SER A 163 -8.56 0.66 -7.69
CA SER A 163 -9.12 -0.51 -8.38
C SER A 163 -8.75 -1.82 -7.68
N GLU A 164 -7.52 -1.93 -7.19
CA GLU A 164 -7.00 -3.08 -6.45
C GLU A 164 -6.46 -2.63 -5.09
N PRO A 165 -7.18 -2.90 -3.98
CA PRO A 165 -6.81 -2.39 -2.67
C PRO A 165 -5.47 -2.97 -2.22
N GLN A 166 -4.59 -2.09 -1.76
CA GLN A 166 -3.34 -2.43 -1.10
C GLN A 166 -3.52 -2.31 0.42
N VAL A 167 -2.63 -2.96 1.16
CA VAL A 167 -2.58 -2.89 2.62
C VAL A 167 -2.59 -1.42 3.06
N GLY A 168 -3.52 -1.04 3.95
CA GLY A 168 -3.72 0.35 4.39
C GLY A 168 -4.84 1.11 3.67
N ASP A 169 -5.27 0.68 2.48
CA ASP A 169 -6.42 1.28 1.80
C ASP A 169 -7.72 1.00 2.58
N LEU A 170 -8.70 1.87 2.41
CA LEU A 170 -10.03 1.68 2.97
C LEU A 170 -10.90 0.89 2.00
N VAL A 171 -11.54 -0.17 2.48
CA VAL A 171 -12.54 -0.94 1.73
C VAL A 171 -13.94 -0.58 2.22
N PHE A 172 -14.87 -0.41 1.27
CA PHE A 172 -16.21 0.11 1.53
C PHE A 172 -17.29 -0.88 1.15
N PHE A 173 -18.39 -0.84 1.90
CA PHE A 173 -19.50 -1.76 1.76
C PHE A 173 -20.86 -1.08 1.92
N GLU A 174 -21.85 -1.62 1.22
CA GLU A 174 -23.27 -1.32 1.36
C GLU A 174 -23.94 -2.37 2.27
N THR A 175 -24.24 -2.01 3.53
CA THR A 175 -24.69 -2.94 4.57
C THR A 175 -26.08 -2.65 5.12
N TYR A 176 -26.33 -1.43 5.59
CA TYR A 176 -27.58 -1.06 6.30
C TYR A 176 -28.36 0.10 5.65
N LYS A 177 -27.73 0.83 4.72
CA LYS A 177 -28.38 1.83 3.85
C LYS A 177 -27.75 1.73 2.46
N GLU A 178 -28.48 2.19 1.45
CA GLU A 178 -27.98 2.33 0.08
C GLU A 178 -26.70 3.18 0.05
N GLY A 179 -25.73 2.76 -0.76
CA GLY A 179 -24.42 3.38 -0.88
C GLY A 179 -23.45 3.06 0.28
N PRO A 180 -22.33 3.82 0.37
CA PRO A 180 -21.30 3.59 1.38
C PRO A 180 -21.86 3.73 2.80
N SER A 181 -21.98 2.60 3.49
CA SER A 181 -22.55 2.53 4.84
C SER A 181 -21.65 1.81 5.83
N HIS A 182 -20.68 1.01 5.37
CA HIS A 182 -19.64 0.44 6.22
C HIS A 182 -18.27 0.55 5.57
N ALA A 183 -17.22 0.56 6.39
CA ALA A 183 -15.85 0.59 5.90
C ALA A 183 -14.88 -0.05 6.89
N GLY A 184 -13.69 -0.37 6.41
CA GLY A 184 -12.58 -0.86 7.22
C GLY A 184 -11.24 -0.71 6.51
N ILE A 185 -10.15 -0.95 7.24
CA ILE A 185 -8.78 -0.84 6.71
C ILE A 185 -8.37 -2.21 6.16
N TYR A 186 -7.94 -2.25 4.90
CA TYR A 186 -7.49 -3.46 4.24
C TYR A 186 -6.15 -3.94 4.80
N LEU A 187 -6.04 -5.24 5.04
CA LEU A 187 -4.88 -5.89 5.65
C LEU A 187 -4.15 -6.84 4.68
N GLY A 188 -4.56 -6.90 3.41
CA GLY A 188 -4.09 -7.92 2.47
C GLY A 188 -4.92 -9.20 2.54
N ASP A 189 -4.74 -10.11 1.57
CA ASP A 189 -5.35 -11.45 1.53
C ASP A 189 -6.88 -11.49 1.74
N GLY A 190 -7.57 -10.46 1.23
CA GLY A 190 -9.01 -10.29 1.41
C GLY A 190 -9.42 -9.89 2.83
N LYS A 191 -8.49 -9.69 3.77
CA LYS A 191 -8.78 -9.35 5.16
C LYS A 191 -8.87 -7.85 5.35
N PHE A 192 -9.74 -7.42 6.26
CA PHE A 192 -9.85 -6.02 6.66
C PHE A 192 -10.28 -5.91 8.11
N ILE A 193 -9.82 -4.87 8.79
CA ILE A 193 -10.18 -4.56 10.18
C ILE A 193 -11.23 -3.46 10.24
N ASN A 194 -12.27 -3.66 11.05
CA ASN A 194 -13.44 -2.78 11.11
C ASN A 194 -14.12 -2.84 12.48
N ALA A 195 -14.93 -1.83 12.82
CA ALA A 195 -15.83 -1.88 13.97
C ALA A 195 -17.19 -2.48 13.55
N SER A 196 -17.39 -3.78 13.79
CA SER A 196 -18.60 -4.54 13.47
C SER A 196 -19.67 -4.37 14.54
N SER A 197 -20.93 -4.16 14.14
CA SER A 197 -22.07 -4.00 15.06
C SER A 197 -22.28 -5.17 16.03
N SER A 198 -21.85 -6.39 15.67
CA SER A 198 -22.03 -7.59 16.49
C SER A 198 -20.78 -8.03 17.26
N LYS A 199 -19.58 -7.62 16.81
CA LYS A 199 -18.30 -8.12 17.35
C LYS A 199 -17.36 -7.02 17.85
N GLY A 200 -17.73 -5.75 17.72
CA GLY A 200 -16.82 -4.64 17.95
C GLY A 200 -15.70 -4.60 16.90
N VAL A 201 -14.55 -4.06 17.26
CA VAL A 201 -13.38 -4.04 16.38
C VAL A 201 -12.89 -5.46 16.13
N THR A 202 -12.98 -5.92 14.88
CA THR A 202 -12.66 -7.29 14.45
C THR A 202 -12.03 -7.30 13.06
N ILE A 203 -11.35 -8.40 12.72
CA ILE A 203 -10.96 -8.71 11.35
C ILE A 203 -12.06 -9.50 10.67
N SER A 204 -12.38 -9.12 9.44
CA SER A 204 -13.35 -9.76 8.55
C SER A 204 -12.70 -10.15 7.23
N ASP A 205 -13.32 -11.08 6.51
CA ASP A 205 -12.90 -11.48 5.16
C ASP A 205 -13.87 -10.89 4.12
N LYS A 206 -13.36 -10.00 3.26
CA LYS A 206 -14.11 -9.34 2.19
C LYS A 206 -14.66 -10.32 1.16
N ASN A 207 -14.04 -11.50 1.02
CA ASN A 207 -14.41 -12.52 0.06
C ASN A 207 -15.45 -13.50 0.61
N SER A 208 -15.81 -13.41 1.90
CA SER A 208 -16.94 -14.16 2.45
C SER A 208 -18.25 -13.75 1.76
N SER A 209 -19.24 -14.65 1.72
CA SER A 209 -20.52 -14.41 1.03
C SER A 209 -21.18 -13.10 1.45
N TYR A 210 -21.21 -12.82 2.75
CA TYR A 210 -21.79 -11.58 3.29
C TYR A 210 -21.09 -10.32 2.77
N TRP A 211 -19.76 -10.27 2.84
CA TRP A 211 -19.00 -9.06 2.50
C TRP A 211 -18.82 -8.89 0.99
N LYS A 212 -18.69 -9.99 0.26
CA LYS A 212 -18.47 -9.98 -1.20
C LYS A 212 -19.64 -9.35 -1.94
N GLU A 213 -20.86 -9.69 -1.57
CA GLU A 213 -22.08 -9.12 -2.17
C GLU A 213 -22.27 -7.63 -1.85
N ARG A 214 -21.61 -7.14 -0.81
CA ARG A 214 -21.77 -5.78 -0.28
C ARG A 214 -20.62 -4.87 -0.65
N TYR A 215 -19.56 -5.39 -1.24
CA TYR A 215 -18.36 -4.62 -1.56
C TYR A 215 -18.64 -3.64 -2.71
N ILE A 216 -18.39 -2.36 -2.48
CA ILE A 216 -18.68 -1.30 -3.46
C ILE A 216 -17.43 -0.57 -3.96
N GLY A 217 -16.27 -0.78 -3.33
CA GLY A 217 -15.01 -0.20 -3.79
C GLY A 217 -13.98 0.02 -2.68
N ALA A 218 -12.82 0.55 -3.08
CA ALA A 218 -11.74 0.91 -2.18
C ALA A 218 -11.25 2.33 -2.44
N LYS A 219 -10.75 2.98 -1.38
CA LYS A 219 -10.18 4.33 -1.43
C LYS A 219 -8.85 4.41 -0.69
N ARG A 220 -7.94 5.23 -1.22
CA ARG A 220 -6.71 5.64 -0.54
C ARG A 220 -6.90 6.98 0.16
N ILE A 221 -6.31 7.12 1.34
CA ILE A 221 -6.30 8.37 2.10
C ILE A 221 -4.88 8.95 2.02
N ALA A 222 -4.74 10.11 1.39
CA ALA A 222 -3.49 10.87 1.36
C ALA A 222 -3.28 11.65 2.68
N ALA A 223 -2.04 11.86 3.10
CA ALA A 223 -1.73 12.82 4.15
C ALA A 223 -1.60 14.22 3.55
N ASN A 224 -2.38 15.17 4.07
CA ASN A 224 -2.26 16.59 3.75
C ASN A 224 -0.91 17.17 4.21
#